data_AF-A0A1J0U0D4-F1
#
_entry.id   AF-A0A1J0U0D4-F1
#
_cell.length_a   1.000
_cell.length_b   1.000
_cell.length_c   1.000
_cell.angle_alpha   90.00
_cell.angle_beta   90.00
_cell.angle_gamma   90.00
#
_symmetry.space_group_name_H-M   'P 1'
#
loop_
_entity.id
_entity.type
_entity.pdbx_description
1 polymer ?
#
loop_
_entity_poly.entity_id
_entity_poly.type
_entity_poly.pdbx_seq_one_letter_code
_entity_poly.pdbx_strand_id
1 'polypeptide(L)'
;MMTRNFGFTRFWIVLSSIVGIVGITIAASAYFYFLGKYNNGTFVGDIDTANTWLMNSYADLASYKVVILLAVIFSFFTTIICNIGLIRYAIASNDAELCANKWSLAVLSLSLGGFFAPFALTWLPDTDVKATKNARVVIVRYLGTAWLVSALVSIAAVMIFYNSATNKVWVGDSQRNFAIMMGVLAAVSVISLILVPGFYSSRVVANMMAETSFGKWLRFVSTIYTVLVTIMLIIQIITALLKLIEAFGRMFQKGQNGLSIFANILNFTSTLIGTIFMVYLITKVIKGLWRREDGYMVNIPQYKTEDRAQRQF
;
A
#
# COMPACT_ATOMS: atom_id res chain seq x y z
N MET A 1 22.07 -22.59 18.18
CA MET A 1 21.53 -21.35 17.58
C MET A 1 21.40 -21.57 16.09
N MET A 2 20.19 -21.61 15.53
CA MET A 2 20.01 -21.67 14.06
C MET A 2 20.52 -20.36 13.45
N THR A 3 21.55 -20.44 12.62
CA THR A 3 21.96 -19.35 11.72
C THR A 3 20.81 -19.08 10.76
N ARG A 4 19.93 -18.14 11.10
CA ARG A 4 18.83 -17.73 10.21
C ARG A 4 19.44 -17.06 8.98
N ASN A 5 19.13 -17.61 7.80
CA ASN A 5 19.60 -17.08 6.52
C ASN A 5 18.90 -15.75 6.20
N PHE A 6 19.48 -14.63 6.66
CA PHE A 6 19.05 -13.28 6.29
C PHE A 6 19.01 -13.08 4.77
N GLY A 7 19.91 -13.75 4.03
CA GLY A 7 19.90 -13.77 2.57
C GLY A 7 18.62 -14.36 1.97
N PHE A 8 18.06 -15.41 2.58
CA PHE A 8 16.81 -16.03 2.11
C PHE A 8 15.62 -15.09 2.34
N THR A 9 15.53 -14.45 3.51
CA THR A 9 14.48 -13.47 3.80
C THR A 9 14.56 -12.25 2.87
N ARG A 10 15.76 -11.70 2.64
CA ARG A 10 15.98 -10.59 1.71
C ARG A 10 15.60 -10.96 0.28
N PHE A 11 15.97 -12.17 -0.17
CA PHE A 11 15.60 -12.69 -1.49
C PHE A 11 14.07 -12.71 -1.68
N TRP A 12 13.31 -13.25 -0.74
CA TRP A 12 11.85 -13.30 -0.84
C TRP A 12 11.19 -11.92 -0.83
N ILE A 13 11.72 -10.98 -0.05
CA ILE A 13 11.25 -9.59 -0.06
C ILE A 13 11.42 -9.01 -1.47
N VAL A 14 12.64 -9.09 -2.03
CA VAL A 14 12.95 -8.54 -3.37
C VAL A 14 12.12 -9.24 -4.46
N LEU A 15 12.07 -10.57 -4.45
CA LEU A 15 11.31 -11.34 -5.43
C LEU A 15 9.82 -10.98 -5.40
N SER A 16 9.22 -10.94 -4.22
CA SER A 16 7.80 -10.58 -4.08
C SER A 16 7.51 -9.16 -4.55
N SER A 17 8.43 -8.23 -4.30
CA SER A 17 8.32 -6.85 -4.75
C SER A 17 8.42 -6.72 -6.27
N ILE A 18 9.31 -7.47 -6.92
CA ILE A 18 9.41 -7.50 -8.40
C ILE A 18 8.13 -8.08 -9.01
N VAL A 19 7.65 -9.21 -8.50
CA VAL A 19 6.41 -9.83 -8.98
C VAL A 19 5.22 -8.87 -8.84
N GLY A 20 5.12 -8.15 -7.71
CA GLY A 20 4.09 -7.13 -7.50
C GLY A 20 4.15 -5.98 -8.50
N ILE A 21 5.36 -5.45 -8.77
CA ILE A 21 5.56 -4.39 -9.77
C ILE A 21 5.18 -4.87 -11.16
N VAL A 22 5.62 -6.06 -11.58
CA VAL A 22 5.30 -6.60 -12.90
C VAL A 22 3.80 -6.83 -13.05
N GLY A 23 3.16 -7.45 -12.05
CA GLY A 23 1.74 -7.74 -12.06
C GLY A 23 0.87 -6.49 -12.18
N ILE A 24 1.15 -5.45 -11.36
CA ILE A 24 0.37 -4.20 -11.43
C ILE A 24 0.65 -3.43 -12.72
N THR A 25 1.86 -3.55 -13.29
CA THR A 25 2.19 -2.91 -14.57
C THR A 25 1.37 -3.52 -15.70
N ILE A 26 1.31 -4.85 -15.78
CA ILE A 26 0.48 -5.54 -16.77
C ILE A 26 -1.00 -5.18 -16.60
N ALA A 27 -1.52 -5.22 -15.36
CA ALA A 27 -2.92 -4.92 -15.08
C ALA A 27 -3.29 -3.46 -15.42
N ALA A 28 -2.46 -2.48 -15.04
CA ALA A 28 -2.70 -1.08 -15.36
C ALA A 28 -2.56 -0.81 -16.86
N SER A 29 -1.56 -1.36 -17.54
CA SER A 29 -1.41 -1.26 -18.99
C SER A 29 -2.63 -1.83 -19.72
N ALA A 30 -3.14 -2.99 -19.30
CA ALA A 30 -4.36 -3.56 -19.86
C ALA A 30 -5.57 -2.63 -19.65
N TYR A 31 -5.76 -2.11 -18.43
CA TYR A 31 -6.85 -1.18 -18.11
C TYR A 31 -6.83 0.08 -18.99
N PHE A 32 -5.69 0.77 -19.06
CA PHE A 32 -5.56 2.00 -19.87
C PHE A 32 -5.65 1.71 -21.37
N TYR A 33 -5.16 0.56 -21.84
CA TYR A 33 -5.30 0.14 -23.23
C TYR A 33 -6.77 -0.05 -23.63
N PHE A 34 -7.54 -0.77 -22.82
CA PHE A 34 -8.97 -0.98 -23.07
C PHE A 34 -9.78 0.31 -22.94
N LEU A 35 -9.48 1.14 -21.93
CA LEU A 35 -10.10 2.46 -21.76
C LEU A 35 -9.86 3.36 -22.99
N GLY A 36 -8.63 3.38 -23.52
CA GLY A 36 -8.29 4.15 -24.71
C GLY A 36 -9.03 3.69 -25.97
N LYS A 37 -9.11 2.37 -26.19
CA LYS A 37 -9.88 1.81 -27.31
C LYS A 37 -11.37 2.11 -27.22
N TYR A 38 -11.91 2.00 -26.01
CA TYR A 38 -13.32 2.26 -25.70
C TYR A 38 -13.70 3.72 -25.94
N ASN A 39 -12.90 4.67 -25.43
CA ASN A 39 -13.15 6.10 -25.66
C ASN A 39 -13.03 6.51 -27.13
N ASN A 40 -12.19 5.83 -27.90
CA ASN A 40 -12.01 6.09 -29.33
C ASN A 40 -13.02 5.34 -30.22
N GLY A 41 -13.99 4.62 -29.65
CA GLY A 41 -14.99 3.86 -30.42
C GLY A 41 -14.43 2.67 -31.19
N THR A 42 -13.22 2.20 -30.87
CA THR A 42 -12.53 1.09 -31.54
C THR A 42 -12.53 -0.20 -30.71
N PHE A 43 -13.34 -0.24 -29.64
CA PHE A 43 -13.42 -1.38 -28.75
C PHE A 43 -14.19 -2.53 -29.41
N VAL A 44 -13.50 -3.66 -29.59
CA VAL A 44 -14.06 -4.89 -30.13
C VAL A 44 -14.33 -5.82 -28.94
N GLY A 45 -15.56 -5.81 -28.44
CA GLY A 45 -16.00 -6.60 -27.30
C GLY A 45 -17.44 -6.27 -26.92
N ASP A 46 -17.95 -6.94 -25.89
CA ASP A 46 -19.29 -6.64 -25.36
C ASP A 46 -19.32 -5.21 -24.78
N ILE A 47 -19.99 -4.33 -25.52
CA ILE A 47 -20.10 -2.90 -25.23
C ILE A 47 -20.87 -2.69 -23.92
N ASP A 48 -21.85 -3.54 -23.59
CA ASP A 48 -22.63 -3.40 -22.37
C ASP A 48 -21.78 -3.70 -21.13
N THR A 49 -20.98 -4.76 -21.19
CA THR A 49 -19.99 -5.04 -20.15
C THR A 49 -18.95 -3.92 -20.05
N ALA A 50 -18.41 -3.42 -21.18
CA ALA A 50 -17.45 -2.32 -21.16
C ALA A 50 -18.05 -1.01 -20.58
N ASN A 51 -19.32 -0.72 -20.90
CA ASN A 51 -20.08 0.41 -20.36
C ASN A 51 -20.26 0.34 -18.84
N THR A 52 -20.14 -0.82 -18.20
CA THR A 52 -20.19 -0.92 -16.73
C THR A 52 -18.86 -0.53 -16.07
N TRP A 53 -17.73 -0.82 -16.71
CA TRP A 53 -16.40 -0.64 -16.10
C TRP A 53 -15.62 0.57 -16.61
N LEU A 54 -15.91 1.03 -17.83
CA LEU A 54 -15.20 2.09 -18.53
C LEU A 54 -16.06 3.35 -18.66
N MET A 55 -15.39 4.50 -18.60
CA MET A 55 -16.03 5.81 -18.65
C MET A 55 -16.15 6.28 -20.10
N ASN A 56 -17.27 6.87 -20.52
CA ASN A 56 -17.51 7.35 -21.89
C ASN A 56 -18.04 8.80 -21.95
N SER A 57 -18.58 9.30 -20.83
CA SER A 57 -19.33 10.57 -20.80
C SER A 57 -19.04 11.41 -19.56
N TYR A 58 -19.47 12.68 -19.58
CA TYR A 58 -19.43 13.55 -18.40
C TYR A 58 -20.29 13.06 -17.24
N ALA A 59 -21.38 12.34 -17.52
CA ALA A 59 -22.18 11.70 -16.48
C ALA A 59 -21.37 10.63 -15.73
N ASP A 60 -20.44 9.96 -16.40
CA ASP A 60 -19.58 8.94 -15.77
C ASP A 60 -18.58 9.55 -14.79
N LEU A 61 -18.25 10.85 -14.90
CA LEU A 61 -17.36 11.53 -13.96
C LEU A 61 -17.95 11.62 -12.54
N ALA A 62 -19.27 11.46 -12.38
CA ALA A 62 -19.94 11.41 -11.09
C ALA A 62 -20.33 9.99 -10.66
N SER A 63 -19.92 8.97 -11.42
CA SER A 63 -20.29 7.58 -11.18
C SER A 63 -19.19 6.81 -10.42
N TYR A 64 -19.52 5.59 -9.99
CA TYR A 64 -18.57 4.65 -9.41
C TYR A 64 -17.38 4.32 -10.34
N LYS A 65 -17.50 4.58 -11.65
CA LYS A 65 -16.42 4.34 -12.63
C LYS A 65 -15.20 5.21 -12.37
N VAL A 66 -15.38 6.45 -11.91
CA VAL A 66 -14.25 7.30 -11.48
C VAL A 66 -13.60 6.73 -10.23
N VAL A 67 -14.39 6.21 -9.29
CA VAL A 67 -13.84 5.57 -8.08
C VAL A 67 -12.96 4.38 -8.47
N ILE A 68 -13.35 3.62 -9.51
CA ILE A 68 -12.54 2.53 -10.06
C ILE A 68 -11.24 3.06 -10.69
N LEU A 69 -11.31 4.10 -11.54
CA LEU A 69 -10.13 4.72 -12.12
C LEU A 69 -9.14 5.20 -11.04
N LEU A 70 -9.65 5.91 -10.03
CA LEU A 70 -8.86 6.41 -8.91
C LEU A 70 -8.26 5.25 -8.10
N ALA A 71 -9.02 4.18 -7.85
CA ALA A 71 -8.53 2.99 -7.17
C ALA A 71 -7.42 2.29 -7.95
N VAL A 72 -7.52 2.22 -9.29
CA VAL A 72 -6.48 1.64 -10.16
C VAL A 72 -5.20 2.49 -10.11
N ILE A 73 -5.30 3.81 -10.28
CA ILE A 73 -4.15 4.73 -10.24
C ILE A 73 -3.48 4.68 -8.87
N PHE A 74 -4.27 4.76 -7.80
CA PHE A 74 -3.77 4.70 -6.44
C PHE A 74 -3.08 3.36 -6.15
N SER A 75 -3.68 2.25 -6.56
CA SER A 75 -3.07 0.92 -6.41
C SER A 75 -1.78 0.80 -7.20
N PHE A 76 -1.72 1.34 -8.42
CA PHE A 76 -0.53 1.30 -9.28
C PHE A 76 0.66 2.02 -8.66
N PHE A 77 0.52 3.31 -8.31
CA PHE A 77 1.64 4.08 -7.76
C PHE A 77 2.01 3.66 -6.35
N THR A 78 1.03 3.30 -5.52
CA THR A 78 1.32 2.75 -4.19
C THR A 78 2.13 1.46 -4.32
N THR A 79 1.75 0.57 -5.25
CA THR A 79 2.46 -0.70 -5.47
C THR A 79 3.87 -0.48 -5.95
N ILE A 80 4.10 0.42 -6.91
CA ILE A 80 5.43 0.69 -7.43
C ILE A 80 6.33 1.32 -6.35
N ILE A 81 5.88 2.42 -5.73
CA ILE A 81 6.71 3.21 -4.82
C ILE A 81 7.03 2.43 -3.54
N CYS A 82 6.05 1.70 -2.97
CA CYS A 82 6.27 0.93 -1.76
C CYS A 82 7.16 -0.31 -2.03
N ASN A 83 7.03 -0.99 -3.18
CA ASN A 83 7.92 -2.10 -3.54
C ASN A 83 9.35 -1.64 -3.87
N ILE A 84 9.53 -0.48 -4.52
CA ILE A 84 10.86 0.13 -4.68
C ILE A 84 11.46 0.44 -3.30
N GLY A 85 10.66 0.92 -2.36
CA GLY A 85 11.08 1.12 -0.98
C GLY A 85 11.55 -0.15 -0.30
N LEU A 86 10.79 -1.24 -0.44
CA LEU A 86 11.15 -2.56 0.09
C LEU A 86 12.45 -3.08 -0.49
N ILE A 87 12.64 -3.00 -1.81
CA ILE A 87 13.87 -3.43 -2.49
C ILE A 87 15.06 -2.61 -1.99
N ARG A 88 14.93 -1.28 -1.93
CA ARG A 88 15.99 -0.41 -1.41
C ARG A 88 16.35 -0.75 0.03
N TYR A 89 15.37 -1.01 0.90
CA TYR A 89 15.64 -1.43 2.27
C TYR A 89 16.27 -2.83 2.35
N ALA A 90 15.78 -3.80 1.60
CA ALA A 90 16.30 -5.16 1.60
C ALA A 90 17.76 -5.24 1.10
N ILE A 91 18.16 -4.37 0.18
CA ILE A 91 19.52 -4.35 -0.38
C ILE A 91 20.47 -3.47 0.45
N ALA A 92 20.05 -2.26 0.83
CA ALA A 92 20.95 -1.25 1.41
C ALA A 92 21.01 -1.21 2.94
N SER A 93 20.12 -1.94 3.65
CA SER A 93 20.05 -1.88 5.11
C SER A 93 20.88 -2.99 5.77
N ASN A 94 21.43 -2.71 6.95
CA ASN A 94 22.06 -3.73 7.79
C ASN A 94 20.99 -4.66 8.39
N ASP A 95 21.37 -5.88 8.79
CA ASP A 95 20.42 -6.86 9.34
C ASP A 95 19.71 -6.35 10.61
N ALA A 96 20.42 -5.60 11.44
CA ALA A 96 19.85 -4.94 12.62
C ALA A 96 18.82 -3.86 12.24
N GLU A 97 19.07 -3.07 11.20
CA GLU A 97 18.13 -2.05 10.70
C GLU A 97 16.87 -2.70 10.10
N LEU A 98 17.05 -3.85 9.43
CA LEU A 98 15.95 -4.60 8.82
C LEU A 98 15.03 -5.20 9.90
N CYS A 99 15.60 -5.80 10.95
CA CYS A 99 14.83 -6.33 12.08
C CYS A 99 14.09 -5.21 12.85
N ALA A 100 14.74 -4.06 13.06
CA ALA A 100 14.14 -2.94 13.78
C ALA A 100 12.97 -2.29 12.99
N ASN A 101 13.02 -2.30 11.67
CA ASN A 101 11.98 -1.69 10.81
C ASN A 101 10.99 -2.69 10.21
N LYS A 102 11.05 -3.97 10.57
CA LYS A 102 10.29 -5.03 9.89
C LYS A 102 8.78 -4.79 9.87
N TRP A 103 8.21 -4.17 10.91
CA TRP A 103 6.77 -3.91 10.97
C TRP A 103 6.35 -2.78 10.02
N SER A 104 7.15 -1.73 9.90
CA SER A 104 6.93 -0.68 8.89
C SER A 104 7.14 -1.18 7.47
N LEU A 105 8.12 -2.05 7.25
CA LEU A 105 8.32 -2.68 5.95
C LEU A 105 7.14 -3.63 5.63
N ALA A 106 6.63 -4.35 6.62
CA ALA A 106 5.46 -5.21 6.43
C ALA A 106 4.20 -4.39 6.09
N VAL A 107 4.03 -3.19 6.64
CA VAL A 107 2.99 -2.24 6.20
C VAL A 107 3.12 -1.91 4.72
N LEU A 108 4.31 -1.55 4.25
CA LEU A 108 4.51 -1.16 2.85
C LEU A 108 4.08 -2.26 1.87
N SER A 109 4.20 -3.54 2.26
CA SER A 109 3.72 -4.64 1.42
C SER A 109 2.24 -4.97 1.66
N LEU A 110 1.75 -4.94 2.91
CA LEU A 110 0.34 -5.22 3.22
C LEU A 110 -0.61 -4.17 2.64
N SER A 111 -0.22 -2.89 2.65
CA SER A 111 -0.99 -1.81 2.01
C SER A 111 -1.26 -2.04 0.52
N LEU A 112 -0.59 -3.02 -0.10
CA LEU A 112 -0.71 -3.41 -1.51
C LEU A 112 -1.40 -4.78 -1.71
N GLY A 113 -1.83 -5.44 -0.63
CA GLY A 113 -2.27 -6.83 -0.69
C GLY A 113 -1.12 -7.83 -0.92
N GLY A 114 0.13 -7.42 -0.72
CA GLY A 114 1.30 -8.27 -0.81
C GLY A 114 1.31 -9.32 0.29
N PHE A 115 1.47 -10.59 -0.09
CA PHE A 115 1.45 -11.74 0.82
C PHE A 115 2.84 -12.16 1.30
N PHE A 116 3.80 -12.24 0.37
CA PHE A 116 5.09 -12.88 0.62
C PHE A 116 6.07 -12.02 1.40
N ALA A 117 6.13 -10.70 1.17
CA ALA A 117 7.03 -9.81 1.91
C ALA A 117 6.70 -9.69 3.41
N PRO A 118 5.45 -9.49 3.84
CA PRO A 118 5.10 -9.48 5.27
C PRO A 118 5.37 -10.83 5.91
N PHE A 119 5.11 -11.92 5.19
CA PHE A 119 5.41 -13.28 5.65
C PHE A 119 6.91 -13.48 5.89
N ALA A 120 7.75 -13.15 4.91
CA ALA A 120 9.20 -13.22 5.03
C ALA A 120 9.72 -12.36 6.21
N LEU A 121 9.11 -11.18 6.43
CA LEU A 121 9.45 -10.29 7.53
C LEU A 121 9.07 -10.85 8.92
N THR A 122 8.06 -11.73 9.02
CA THR A 122 7.76 -12.41 10.29
C THR A 122 8.84 -13.41 10.71
N TRP A 123 9.69 -13.86 9.79
CA TRP A 123 10.83 -14.73 10.10
C TRP A 123 12.00 -13.99 10.75
N LEU A 124 12.00 -12.65 10.73
CA LEU A 124 13.01 -11.85 11.39
C LEU A 124 12.74 -11.78 12.90
N PRO A 125 13.77 -11.93 13.76
CA PRO A 125 13.61 -11.77 15.21
C PRO A 125 13.13 -10.35 15.55
N ASP A 126 12.43 -10.20 16.68
CA ASP A 126 12.24 -8.88 17.28
C ASP A 126 13.60 -8.47 17.88
N THR A 127 14.14 -7.33 17.46
CA THR A 127 15.41 -6.81 17.99
C THR A 127 15.16 -5.50 18.74
N ASP A 128 15.61 -5.42 19.99
CA ASP A 128 15.46 -4.26 20.88
C ASP A 128 16.50 -3.14 20.62
N VAL A 129 17.01 -3.06 19.39
CA VAL A 129 18.02 -2.07 19.00
C VAL A 129 17.30 -0.79 18.55
N LYS A 130 17.74 0.37 19.06
CA LYS A 130 17.23 1.68 18.60
C LYS A 130 17.37 1.76 17.08
N ALA A 131 16.26 1.79 16.36
CA ALA A 131 16.27 1.98 14.92
C ALA A 131 16.85 3.37 14.61
N THR A 132 17.96 3.43 13.86
CA THR A 132 18.50 4.66 13.27
C THR A 132 17.48 5.39 12.39
N LYS A 133 16.46 4.67 11.91
CA LYS A 133 15.33 5.20 11.16
C LYS A 133 14.06 4.84 11.91
N ASN A 134 13.31 5.84 12.39
CA ASN A 134 12.04 5.61 13.08
C ASN A 134 11.06 4.93 12.12
N ALA A 135 10.43 3.85 12.58
CA ALA A 135 9.42 3.07 11.86
C ALA A 135 8.39 3.94 11.14
N ARG A 136 7.97 5.04 11.78
CA ARG A 136 6.94 5.94 11.27
C ARG A 136 7.44 6.89 10.19
N VAL A 137 8.74 7.18 10.14
CA VAL A 137 9.38 7.96 9.05
C VAL A 137 9.38 7.15 7.75
N VAL A 138 9.62 5.84 7.83
CA VAL A 138 9.61 4.94 6.66
C VAL A 138 8.23 4.93 6.01
N ILE A 139 7.18 4.85 6.82
CA ILE A 139 5.78 4.90 6.35
C ILE A 139 5.51 6.22 5.62
N VAL A 140 5.83 7.37 6.24
CA VAL A 140 5.56 8.68 5.61
C VAL A 140 6.37 8.86 4.31
N ARG A 141 7.63 8.39 4.27
CA ARG A 141 8.46 8.48 3.06
C ARG A 141 7.84 7.75 1.89
N TYR A 142 7.54 6.46 2.01
CA TYR A 142 7.09 5.69 0.85
C TYR A 142 5.58 5.82 0.62
N LEU A 143 4.78 5.70 1.67
CA LEU A 143 3.33 5.78 1.55
C LEU A 143 2.87 7.22 1.26
N GLY A 144 3.47 8.21 1.92
CA GLY A 144 3.18 9.63 1.64
C GLY A 144 3.60 10.02 0.22
N THR A 145 4.78 9.57 -0.26
CA THR A 145 5.16 9.78 -1.67
C THR A 145 4.20 9.08 -2.62
N ALA A 146 3.79 7.85 -2.32
CA ALA A 146 2.81 7.14 -3.12
C ALA A 146 1.49 7.91 -3.23
N TRP A 147 0.98 8.44 -2.12
CA TRP A 147 -0.28 9.19 -2.11
C TRP A 147 -0.16 10.51 -2.85
N LEU A 148 0.96 11.22 -2.71
CA LEU A 148 1.24 12.43 -3.47
C LEU A 148 1.22 12.17 -4.98
N VAL A 149 2.00 11.19 -5.44
CA VAL A 149 2.10 10.85 -6.86
C VAL A 149 0.74 10.35 -7.38
N SER A 150 0.06 9.51 -6.61
CA SER A 150 -1.28 9.01 -6.97
C SER A 150 -2.28 10.15 -7.12
N ALA A 151 -2.29 11.13 -6.22
CA ALA A 151 -3.20 12.28 -6.28
C ALA A 151 -2.92 13.16 -7.51
N LEU A 152 -1.65 13.48 -7.78
CA LEU A 152 -1.27 14.29 -8.94
C LEU A 152 -1.60 13.60 -10.27
N VAL A 153 -1.31 12.30 -10.38
CA VAL A 153 -1.61 11.53 -11.60
C VAL A 153 -3.11 11.31 -11.75
N SER A 154 -3.86 11.16 -10.65
CA SER A 154 -5.32 11.09 -10.68
C SER A 154 -5.94 12.39 -11.22
N ILE A 155 -5.45 13.54 -10.77
CA ILE A 155 -5.86 14.85 -11.31
C ILE A 155 -5.59 14.91 -12.81
N ALA A 156 -4.37 14.53 -13.25
CA ALA A 156 -4.01 14.53 -14.67
C ALA A 156 -4.89 13.57 -15.49
N ALA A 157 -5.12 12.34 -15.01
CA ALA A 157 -5.93 11.33 -15.70
C ALA A 157 -7.39 11.78 -15.84
N VAL A 158 -7.97 12.36 -14.79
CA VAL A 158 -9.33 12.91 -14.82
C VAL A 158 -9.43 14.09 -15.80
N MET A 159 -8.42 14.97 -15.84
CA MET A 159 -8.37 16.09 -16.79
C MET A 159 -8.20 15.63 -18.24
N ILE A 160 -7.38 14.60 -18.49
CA ILE A 160 -7.23 13.97 -19.81
C ILE A 160 -8.57 13.36 -20.23
N PHE A 161 -9.24 12.63 -19.33
CA PHE A 161 -10.56 12.06 -19.60
C PHE A 161 -11.60 13.14 -19.91
N TYR A 162 -11.62 14.22 -19.11
CA TYR A 162 -12.49 15.38 -19.34
C TYR A 162 -12.31 15.96 -20.75
N ASN A 163 -11.07 16.04 -21.26
CA ASN A 163 -10.84 16.55 -22.60
C ASN A 163 -11.30 15.56 -23.70
N SER A 164 -11.13 14.26 -23.46
CA SER A 164 -11.37 13.18 -24.42
C SER A 164 -12.79 12.61 -24.42
N ALA A 165 -13.67 13.00 -23.49
CA ALA A 165 -15.02 12.45 -23.43
C ALA A 165 -15.89 12.85 -24.64
N THR A 166 -16.63 11.88 -25.18
CA THR A 166 -17.46 12.04 -26.38
C THR A 166 -18.70 12.90 -26.11
N ASN A 167 -19.29 12.78 -24.91
CA ASN A 167 -20.42 13.59 -24.48
C ASN A 167 -20.02 14.50 -23.30
N LYS A 168 -20.06 15.82 -23.55
CA LYS A 168 -19.66 16.88 -22.61
C LYS A 168 -20.83 17.52 -21.86
N VAL A 169 -22.01 16.91 -21.90
CA VAL A 169 -23.20 17.42 -21.21
C VAL A 169 -23.16 17.01 -19.75
N TRP A 170 -23.24 18.00 -18.86
CA TRP A 170 -23.43 17.76 -17.43
C TRP A 170 -24.87 17.31 -17.14
N VAL A 171 -25.03 16.34 -16.24
CA VAL A 171 -26.34 15.78 -15.84
C VAL A 171 -26.51 15.94 -14.33
N GLY A 172 -27.61 16.55 -13.89
CA GLY A 172 -27.91 16.75 -12.46
C GLY A 172 -26.77 17.44 -11.69
N ASP A 173 -26.44 16.93 -10.51
CA ASP A 173 -25.37 17.46 -9.63
C ASP A 173 -23.94 17.06 -10.04
N SER A 174 -23.74 16.51 -11.24
CA SER A 174 -22.43 16.01 -11.70
C SER A 174 -21.32 17.06 -11.67
N GLN A 175 -21.62 18.32 -12.00
CA GLN A 175 -20.65 19.41 -11.97
C GLN A 175 -20.18 19.72 -10.53
N ARG A 176 -21.10 19.73 -9.57
CA ARG A 176 -20.77 19.96 -8.15
C ARG A 176 -19.95 18.81 -7.58
N ASN A 177 -20.33 17.57 -7.88
CA ASN A 177 -19.61 16.38 -7.42
C ASN A 177 -18.19 16.32 -8.01
N PHE A 178 -18.03 16.67 -9.29
CA PHE A 178 -16.73 16.79 -9.92
C PHE A 178 -15.84 17.84 -9.22
N ALA A 179 -16.39 19.03 -8.94
CA ALA A 179 -15.66 20.09 -8.25
C ALA A 179 -15.23 19.67 -6.83
N ILE A 180 -16.10 18.99 -6.08
CA ILE A 180 -15.79 18.45 -4.75
C ILE A 180 -14.65 17.43 -4.85
N MET A 181 -14.74 16.48 -5.78
CA MET A 181 -13.71 15.46 -5.98
C MET A 181 -12.35 16.07 -6.31
N MET A 182 -12.31 17.01 -7.27
CA MET A 182 -11.08 17.71 -7.64
C MET A 182 -10.53 18.53 -6.46
N GLY A 183 -11.41 19.15 -5.66
CA GLY A 183 -11.03 19.85 -4.43
C GLY A 183 -10.39 18.93 -3.40
N VAL A 184 -10.93 17.72 -3.19
CA VAL A 184 -10.34 16.71 -2.28
C VAL A 184 -8.97 16.25 -2.79
N LEU A 185 -8.84 15.91 -4.07
CA LEU A 185 -7.57 15.49 -4.66
C LEU A 185 -6.52 16.61 -4.57
N ALA A 186 -6.91 17.86 -4.84
CA ALA A 186 -6.05 19.02 -4.70
C ALA A 186 -5.59 19.20 -3.24
N ALA A 187 -6.50 19.14 -2.27
CA ALA A 187 -6.19 19.25 -0.85
C ALA A 187 -5.19 18.17 -0.40
N VAL A 188 -5.43 16.90 -0.78
CA VAL A 188 -4.53 15.78 -0.47
C VAL A 188 -3.15 16.00 -1.12
N SER A 189 -3.11 16.47 -2.37
CA SER A 189 -1.85 16.74 -3.08
C SER A 189 -1.03 17.85 -2.41
N VAL A 190 -1.67 18.96 -2.02
CA VAL A 190 -0.99 20.10 -1.36
C VAL A 190 -0.48 19.69 0.02
N ILE A 191 -1.31 19.02 0.83
CA ILE A 191 -0.92 18.53 2.15
C ILE A 191 0.26 17.56 2.02
N SER A 192 0.22 16.64 1.06
CA SER A 192 1.30 15.68 0.85
C SER A 192 2.57 16.35 0.30
N LEU A 193 2.45 17.37 -0.55
CA LEU A 193 3.58 18.10 -1.12
C LEU A 193 4.33 18.93 -0.06
N ILE A 194 3.61 19.46 0.93
CA ILE A 194 4.23 20.20 2.04
C ILE A 194 4.90 19.24 3.02
N LEU A 195 4.25 18.11 3.34
CA LEU A 195 4.70 17.22 4.41
C LEU A 195 5.80 16.24 3.95
N VAL A 196 5.65 15.61 2.78
CA VAL A 196 6.50 14.48 2.34
C VAL A 196 7.97 14.86 2.11
N PRO A 197 8.32 15.97 1.42
CA PRO A 197 9.71 16.32 1.16
C PRO A 197 10.53 16.53 2.45
N GLY A 198 9.88 17.03 3.51
CA GLY A 198 10.50 17.20 4.82
C GLY A 198 11.07 15.89 5.35
N PHE A 199 10.35 14.78 5.20
CA PHE A 199 10.80 13.48 5.71
C PHE A 199 12.00 12.89 4.96
N TYR A 200 12.35 13.37 3.76
CA TYR A 200 13.56 12.92 3.05
C TYR A 200 14.84 13.57 3.56
N SER A 201 14.77 14.72 4.25
CA SER A 201 15.93 15.40 4.80
C SER A 201 16.47 14.71 6.06
N SER A 202 17.77 14.41 6.09
CA SER A 202 18.46 13.83 7.26
C SER A 202 18.37 14.74 8.50
N ARG A 203 18.35 16.06 8.30
CA ARG A 203 18.20 17.06 9.38
C ARG A 203 16.82 17.00 10.03
N VAL A 204 15.77 16.73 9.26
CA VAL A 204 14.39 16.64 9.74
C VAL A 204 14.19 15.35 10.55
N VAL A 205 14.80 14.24 10.12
CA VAL A 205 14.78 12.98 10.89
C VAL A 205 15.56 13.11 12.20
N ALA A 206 16.71 13.78 12.19
CA ALA A 206 17.47 14.06 13.41
C ALA A 206 16.68 14.97 14.40
N ASN A 207 16.00 16.00 13.87
CA ASN A 207 15.15 16.88 14.69
C ASN A 207 13.89 16.19 15.23
N MET A 208 13.42 15.11 14.60
CA MET A 208 12.31 14.30 15.10
C MET A 208 12.72 13.47 16.33
N MET A 209 14.01 13.14 16.47
CA MET A 209 14.57 12.50 17.66
C MET A 209 14.85 13.53 18.77
N ALA A 210 15.16 14.78 18.44
CA ALA A 210 15.31 15.86 19.40
C ALA A 210 13.97 16.34 19.97
N GLU A 211 13.91 16.71 21.26
CA GLU A 211 12.70 17.22 21.93
C GLU A 211 12.33 18.68 21.56
N THR A 212 12.57 19.07 20.31
CA THR A 212 12.24 20.41 19.81
C THR A 212 10.75 20.55 19.47
N SER A 213 10.21 21.77 19.46
CA SER A 213 8.83 22.05 19.03
C SER A 213 8.54 21.51 17.62
N PHE A 214 9.52 21.65 16.71
CA PHE A 214 9.47 21.07 15.36
C PHE A 214 9.48 19.53 15.38
N GLY A 215 10.26 18.92 16.28
CA GLY A 215 10.25 17.47 16.51
C GLY A 215 8.90 16.94 16.99
N LYS A 216 8.21 17.67 17.88
CA LYS A 216 6.85 17.33 18.33
C LYS A 216 5.83 17.38 17.18
N TRP A 217 5.90 18.39 16.31
CA TRP A 217 5.05 18.48 15.12
C TRP A 217 5.25 17.31 14.15
N LEU A 218 6.49 16.93 13.87
CA LEU A 218 6.79 15.78 13.00
C LEU A 218 6.27 14.46 13.58
N ARG A 219 6.39 14.25 14.89
CA ARG A 219 5.82 13.09 15.58
C ARG A 219 4.30 13.06 15.49
N PHE A 220 3.63 14.21 15.57
CA PHE A 220 2.19 14.33 15.38
C PHE A 220 1.77 13.93 13.96
N VAL A 221 2.39 14.52 12.93
CA VAL A 221 2.13 14.18 11.52
C VAL A 221 2.33 12.69 11.26
N SER A 222 3.42 12.13 11.77
CA SER A 222 3.75 10.72 11.60
C SER A 222 2.78 9.78 12.33
N THR A 223 2.20 10.22 13.44
CA THR A 223 1.13 9.51 14.15
C THR A 223 -0.17 9.50 13.33
N ILE A 224 -0.53 10.62 12.69
CA ILE A 224 -1.70 10.67 11.78
C ILE A 224 -1.56 9.64 10.67
N TYR A 225 -0.40 9.58 10.00
CA TYR A 225 -0.16 8.57 8.96
C TYR A 225 -0.25 7.14 9.49
N THR A 226 0.25 6.88 10.70
CA THR A 226 0.16 5.57 11.34
C THR A 226 -1.29 5.18 11.63
N VAL A 227 -2.12 6.13 12.08
CA VAL A 227 -3.57 5.93 12.26
C VAL A 227 -4.26 5.62 10.93
N LEU A 228 -3.99 6.40 9.89
CA LEU A 228 -4.59 6.17 8.57
C LEU A 228 -4.21 4.79 7.99
N VAL A 229 -2.95 4.39 8.12
CA VAL A 229 -2.49 3.05 7.77
C VAL A 229 -3.24 1.98 8.57
N THR A 230 -3.40 2.18 9.87
CA THR A 230 -4.12 1.22 10.72
C THR A 230 -5.57 1.06 10.25
N ILE A 231 -6.24 2.15 9.89
CA ILE A 231 -7.59 2.12 9.32
C ILE A 231 -7.60 1.35 8.00
N MET A 232 -6.66 1.61 7.09
CA MET A 232 -6.54 0.86 5.82
C MET A 232 -6.36 -0.64 6.05
N LEU A 233 -5.51 -1.02 7.01
CA LEU A 233 -5.28 -2.42 7.37
C LEU A 233 -6.55 -3.08 7.94
N ILE A 234 -7.36 -2.35 8.72
CA ILE A 234 -8.67 -2.84 9.20
C ILE A 234 -9.64 -3.02 8.04
N ILE A 235 -9.71 -2.07 7.10
CA ILE A 235 -10.53 -2.20 5.90
C ILE A 235 -10.11 -3.43 5.08
N GLN A 236 -8.81 -3.72 4.99
CA GLN A 236 -8.33 -4.94 4.34
C GLN A 236 -8.79 -6.22 5.03
N ILE A 237 -8.83 -6.26 6.38
CA ILE A 237 -9.43 -7.37 7.12
C ILE A 237 -10.90 -7.54 6.73
N ILE A 238 -11.67 -6.45 6.75
CA ILE A 238 -13.11 -6.48 6.42
C ILE A 238 -13.32 -6.98 4.98
N THR A 239 -12.57 -6.45 4.01
CA THR A 239 -12.69 -6.88 2.60
C THR A 239 -12.27 -8.34 2.39
N ALA A 240 -11.27 -8.85 3.10
CA ALA A 240 -10.90 -10.26 3.07
C ALA A 240 -12.00 -11.16 3.64
N LEU A 241 -12.69 -10.73 4.70
CA LEU A 241 -13.85 -11.42 5.26
C LEU A 241 -15.04 -11.40 4.30
N LEU A 242 -15.32 -10.27 3.64
CA LEU A 242 -16.38 -10.17 2.63
C LEU A 242 -16.13 -11.12 1.45
N LYS A 243 -14.88 -11.20 0.96
CA LYS A 243 -14.51 -12.18 -0.08
C LYS A 243 -14.71 -13.62 0.38
N LEU A 244 -14.44 -13.93 1.65
CA LEU A 244 -14.69 -15.25 2.20
C LEU A 244 -16.20 -15.58 2.23
N ILE A 245 -17.04 -14.61 2.61
CA ILE A 245 -18.50 -14.76 2.57
C ILE A 245 -18.99 -14.97 1.13
N GLU A 246 -18.44 -14.23 0.17
CA GLU A 246 -18.76 -14.39 -1.25
C GLU A 246 -18.36 -15.79 -1.76
N ALA A 247 -17.15 -16.25 -1.43
CA ALA A 247 -16.68 -17.59 -1.79
C ALA A 247 -17.56 -18.69 -1.18
N PHE A 248 -18.01 -18.51 0.07
CA PHE A 248 -18.96 -19.41 0.72
C PHE A 248 -20.31 -19.44 -0.02
N GLY A 249 -20.85 -18.27 -0.39
CA GLY A 249 -22.11 -18.16 -1.12
C GLY A 249 -22.09 -18.88 -2.48
N ARG A 250 -20.94 -18.86 -3.18
CA ARG A 250 -20.75 -19.57 -4.46
C ARG A 250 -20.87 -21.09 -4.34
N MET A 251 -20.66 -21.67 -3.16
CA MET A 251 -20.82 -23.13 -2.95
C MET A 251 -22.28 -23.60 -2.96
N PHE A 252 -23.22 -22.69 -2.71
CA PHE A 252 -24.66 -23.02 -2.60
C PHE A 252 -25.48 -22.56 -3.82
N GLN A 253 -24.83 -22.09 -4.89
CA GLN A 253 -25.53 -21.69 -6.10
C GLN A 253 -26.14 -22.91 -6.79
N LYS A 254 -27.44 -22.82 -7.08
CA LYS A 254 -28.20 -23.87 -7.79
C LYS A 254 -27.76 -23.94 -9.26
N GLY A 255 -27.66 -25.16 -9.81
CA GLY A 255 -27.34 -25.39 -11.22
C GLY A 255 -25.86 -25.69 -11.53
N GLN A 256 -25.05 -26.03 -10.52
CA GLN A 256 -23.63 -26.36 -10.69
C GLN A 256 -23.41 -27.85 -11.02
N ASN A 257 -22.54 -28.13 -12.00
CA ASN A 257 -22.02 -29.47 -12.30
C ASN A 257 -21.10 -29.96 -11.17
N GLY A 258 -20.93 -31.28 -11.00
CA GLY A 258 -20.08 -31.86 -9.94
C GLY A 258 -18.63 -31.33 -9.93
N LEU A 259 -18.05 -31.07 -11.11
CA LEU A 259 -16.71 -30.46 -11.24
C LEU A 259 -16.68 -29.00 -10.73
N SER A 260 -17.73 -28.21 -10.99
CA SER A 260 -17.81 -26.83 -10.49
C SER A 260 -18.00 -26.79 -8.97
N ILE A 261 -18.72 -27.76 -8.38
CA ILE A 261 -18.85 -27.87 -6.93
C ILE A 261 -17.48 -28.18 -6.31
N PHE A 262 -16.73 -29.13 -6.86
CA PHE A 262 -15.37 -29.44 -6.39
C PHE A 262 -14.41 -28.25 -6.52
N ALA A 263 -14.41 -27.55 -7.66
CA ALA A 263 -13.61 -26.34 -7.86
C ALA A 263 -13.98 -25.22 -6.88
N ASN A 264 -15.27 -25.05 -6.58
CA ASN A 264 -15.75 -24.06 -5.62
C ASN A 264 -15.34 -24.40 -4.18
N ILE A 265 -15.33 -25.67 -3.80
CA ILE A 265 -14.82 -26.12 -2.50
C ILE A 265 -13.31 -25.82 -2.39
N LEU A 266 -12.52 -26.15 -3.41
CA LEU A 266 -11.09 -25.85 -3.42
C LEU A 266 -10.82 -24.33 -3.35
N ASN A 267 -11.58 -23.54 -4.10
CA ASN A 267 -11.49 -22.08 -4.06
C ASN A 267 -11.85 -21.55 -2.66
N PHE A 268 -12.91 -22.06 -2.05
CA PHE A 268 -13.31 -21.70 -0.69
C PHE A 268 -12.21 -22.05 0.33
N THR A 269 -11.64 -23.27 0.28
CA THR A 269 -10.55 -23.67 1.19
C THR A 269 -9.32 -22.80 1.00
N SER A 270 -8.91 -22.51 -0.24
CA SER A 270 -7.80 -21.61 -0.54
C SER A 270 -8.06 -20.19 -0.02
N THR A 271 -9.28 -19.68 -0.23
CA THR A 271 -9.69 -18.36 0.26
C THR A 271 -9.73 -18.31 1.78
N LEU A 272 -10.21 -19.36 2.44
CA LEU A 272 -10.26 -19.47 3.90
C LEU A 272 -8.85 -19.45 4.51
N ILE A 273 -7.93 -20.26 3.99
CA ILE A 273 -6.53 -20.26 4.44
C ILE A 273 -5.89 -18.89 4.21
N GLY A 274 -6.09 -18.31 3.01
CA GLY A 274 -5.58 -16.99 2.67
C GLY A 274 -6.09 -15.90 3.62
N THR A 275 -7.39 -15.89 3.91
CA THR A 275 -8.03 -14.90 4.79
C THR A 275 -7.56 -15.04 6.23
N ILE A 276 -7.52 -16.26 6.81
CA ILE A 276 -7.00 -16.47 8.18
C ILE A 276 -5.57 -15.97 8.29
N PHE A 277 -4.74 -16.27 7.29
CA PHE A 277 -3.35 -15.87 7.27
C PHE A 277 -3.17 -14.35 7.13
N MET A 278 -3.96 -13.72 6.26
CA MET A 278 -3.98 -12.28 6.09
C MET A 278 -4.39 -11.56 7.38
N VAL A 279 -5.44 -12.04 8.05
CA VAL A 279 -5.90 -11.51 9.35
C VAL A 279 -4.81 -11.63 10.41
N TYR A 280 -4.14 -12.79 10.48
CA TYR A 280 -3.03 -13.02 11.40
C TYR A 280 -1.88 -12.04 11.16
N LEU A 281 -1.41 -11.90 9.91
CA LEU A 281 -0.33 -10.99 9.54
C LEU A 281 -0.68 -9.54 9.83
N ILE A 282 -1.86 -9.08 9.41
CA ILE A 282 -2.30 -7.70 9.63
C ILE A 282 -2.36 -7.41 11.14
N THR A 283 -2.91 -8.33 11.94
CA THR A 283 -2.98 -8.17 13.39
C THR A 283 -1.59 -8.05 14.03
N LYS A 284 -0.63 -8.87 13.58
CA LYS A 284 0.77 -8.79 14.05
C LYS A 284 1.42 -7.46 13.65
N VAL A 285 1.17 -6.98 12.44
CA VAL A 285 1.69 -5.70 11.96
C VAL A 285 1.09 -4.52 12.73
N ILE A 286 -0.22 -4.49 12.97
CA ILE A 286 -0.87 -3.46 13.80
C ILE A 286 -0.25 -3.46 15.21
N LYS A 287 -0.13 -4.61 15.85
CA LYS A 287 0.52 -4.72 17.17
C LYS A 287 1.97 -4.24 17.13
N GLY A 288 2.72 -4.53 16.06
CA GLY A 288 4.09 -4.09 15.85
C GLY A 288 4.23 -2.58 15.67
N LEU A 289 3.32 -1.95 14.91
CA LEU A 289 3.31 -0.49 14.67
C LEU A 289 3.05 0.32 15.94
N TRP A 290 2.20 -0.20 16.82
CA TRP A 290 1.78 0.48 18.06
C TRP A 290 2.62 0.09 19.28
N ARG A 291 3.64 -0.77 19.12
CA ARG A 291 4.54 -1.12 20.22
C ARG A 291 5.34 0.14 20.62
N ARG A 292 5.21 0.59 21.87
CA ARG A 292 5.92 1.77 22.39
C ARG A 292 7.44 1.56 22.28
N GLU A 293 8.11 2.48 21.58
CA GLU A 293 9.59 2.57 21.52
C GLU A 293 10.20 2.98 22.88
N ASP A 294 9.39 3.43 23.83
CA ASP A 294 9.81 4.04 25.10
C ASP A 294 10.34 3.04 26.14
N GLY A 295 10.26 1.73 25.87
CA GLY A 295 10.59 0.67 26.85
C GLY A 295 11.90 -0.10 26.61
N TYR A 296 12.64 0.17 25.53
CA TYR A 296 13.74 -0.70 25.12
C TYR A 296 15.05 0.09 24.97
N MET A 297 15.60 0.54 26.10
CA MET A 297 17.03 0.78 26.25
C MET A 297 17.63 -0.30 27.16
N VAL A 298 17.94 -1.51 26.66
CA VAL A 298 18.86 -2.39 27.39
C VAL A 298 19.76 -3.21 26.46
N ASN A 299 21.06 -2.94 26.61
CA ASN A 299 22.26 -3.76 26.38
C ASN A 299 22.08 -5.13 25.72
N ILE A 300 22.47 -5.25 24.45
CA ILE A 300 22.92 -6.53 23.89
C ILE A 300 24.45 -6.60 24.12
N PRO A 301 24.96 -7.57 24.92
CA PRO A 301 26.40 -7.66 25.23
C PRO A 301 27.30 -7.81 23.99
N GLN A 302 26.76 -8.37 22.91
CA GLN A 302 27.50 -8.62 21.66
C GLN A 302 27.92 -7.34 20.92
N TYR A 303 27.31 -6.20 21.23
CA TYR A 303 27.61 -4.90 20.58
C TYR A 303 28.25 -3.87 21.51
N LYS A 304 28.52 -4.22 22.78
CA LYS A 304 29.32 -3.39 23.70
C LYS A 304 30.77 -3.22 23.21
N THR A 305 31.28 -4.19 22.45
CA THR A 305 32.63 -4.18 21.89
C THR A 305 32.77 -3.19 20.74
N GLU A 306 31.75 -3.07 19.88
CA GLU A 306 31.78 -2.15 18.73
C GLU A 306 31.52 -0.69 19.15
N ASP A 307 30.60 -0.46 20.08
CA ASP A 307 30.29 0.90 20.58
C ASP A 307 31.38 1.44 21.53
N ARG A 308 32.19 0.57 22.15
CA ARG A 308 33.42 1.00 22.86
C ARG A 308 34.56 1.34 21.89
N ALA A 309 34.68 0.63 20.78
CA ALA A 309 35.69 0.90 19.77
C ALA A 309 35.44 2.24 19.04
N GLN A 310 34.18 2.60 18.81
CA GLN A 310 33.82 3.87 18.15
C GLN A 310 33.91 5.10 19.06
N ARG A 311 33.94 4.94 20.38
CA ARG A 311 34.09 6.06 21.34
C ARG A 311 35.54 6.28 21.80
N GLN A 312 36.48 5.49 21.27
CA GLN A 312 37.92 5.63 21.54
C GLN A 312 38.68 6.36 20.42
N PHE A 313 37.98 6.89 19.42
CA PHE A 313 38.53 7.73 18.35
C PHE A 313 37.76 9.05 18.27
#